data_AF-N8RR88-F1
#
_entry.id   AF-N8RR88-F1
#
_cell.length_a   1.000
_cell.length_b   1.000
_cell.length_c   1.000
_cell.angle_alpha   90.00
_cell.angle_beta   90.00
_cell.angle_gamma   90.00
#
_symmetry.space_group_name_H-M   'P 1'
#
loop_
_entity.id
_entity.type
_entity.pdbx_description
1 polymer ?
#
loop_
_entity_poly.entity_id
_entity_poly.type
_entity_poly.pdbx_seq_one_letter_code
_entity_poly.pdbx_strand_id
1 'polypeptide(L)' 'MSFCVGDLVRPDGDAFKQAGWNPQGELRISFIKKGKRTGMLVVQAKDERGYKYTGFEDCFVKVTENKSK' A
#
# COMPACT_ATOMS: atom_id res chain seq x y z
N MET A 1 10.69 4.82 6.30
CA MET A 1 9.72 4.08 7.14
C MET A 1 9.50 2.73 6.47
N SER A 2 9.54 1.63 7.20
CA SER A 2 9.27 0.30 6.61
C SER A 2 7.78 -0.01 6.70
N PHE A 3 7.23 -0.59 5.64
CA PHE A 3 5.90 -1.18 5.64
C PHE A 3 5.91 -2.53 6.36
N CYS A 4 4.84 -2.81 7.09
CA CYS A 4 4.57 -4.07 7.79
C CYS A 4 3.21 -4.63 7.37
N VAL A 5 3.07 -5.95 7.40
CA VAL A 5 1.75 -6.59 7.23
C VAL A 5 0.82 -6.13 8.35
N GLY A 6 -0.40 -5.71 8.00
CA GLY A 6 -1.37 -5.11 8.91
C GLY A 6 -1.37 -3.58 8.92
N ASP A 7 -0.35 -2.92 8.35
CA ASP A 7 -0.33 -1.47 8.26
C ASP A 7 -1.48 -0.95 7.38
N LEU A 8 -2.06 0.18 7.81
CA LEU A 8 -2.99 0.96 7.02
C LEU A 8 -2.23 1.86 6.05
N VAL A 9 -2.58 1.75 4.78
CA VAL A 9 -1.99 2.51 3.68
C VAL A 9 -3.08 3.10 2.80
N ARG A 10 -2.70 4.07 1.99
CA ARG A 10 -3.51 4.61 0.90
C ARG A 10 -2.70 4.53 -0.39
N PRO A 11 -3.36 4.37 -1.54
CA PRO A 11 -2.67 4.52 -2.81
C PRO A 11 -2.09 5.94 -2.90
N ASP A 12 -0.93 6.08 -3.52
CA ASP A 12 -0.42 7.39 -3.90
C ASP A 12 -1.33 8.03 -4.96
N GLY A 13 -1.32 9.36 -5.06
CA GLY A 13 -2.18 10.11 -5.98
C GLY A 13 -2.00 9.72 -7.45
N ASP A 14 -0.81 9.23 -7.81
CA ASP A 14 -0.51 8.75 -9.15
C ASP A 14 -0.92 7.29 -9.40
N ALA A 15 -1.18 6.49 -8.35
CA ALA A 15 -1.57 5.08 -8.52
C ALA A 15 -2.94 4.92 -9.22
N PHE A 16 -3.86 5.89 -9.05
CA PHE A 16 -5.09 5.93 -9.83
C PHE A 16 -4.80 6.16 -11.32
N LYS A 17 -3.93 7.10 -11.66
CA LYS A 17 -3.61 7.45 -13.06
C LYS A 17 -2.79 6.36 -13.75
N GLN A 18 -1.86 5.74 -13.04
CA GLN A 18 -0.94 4.74 -13.61
C GLN A 18 -1.55 3.35 -13.69
N ALA A 19 -2.33 2.94 -12.67
CA ALA A 19 -2.79 1.57 -12.54
C ALA A 19 -4.32 1.44 -12.37
N GLY A 20 -5.07 2.55 -12.41
CA GLY A 20 -6.53 2.54 -12.26
C GLY A 20 -6.99 2.15 -10.85
N TRP A 21 -6.14 2.33 -9.83
CA TRP A 21 -6.46 1.90 -8.48
C TRP A 21 -7.53 2.79 -7.84
N ASN A 22 -8.70 2.21 -7.61
CA ASN A 22 -9.80 2.85 -6.91
C ASN A 22 -10.22 2.03 -5.68
N PRO A 23 -9.41 2.03 -4.60
CA PRO A 23 -9.73 1.29 -3.39
C PRO A 23 -10.87 1.93 -2.62
N GLN A 24 -11.73 1.09 -2.05
CA GLN A 24 -12.84 1.53 -1.22
C GLN A 24 -12.47 1.44 0.26
N GLY A 25 -12.43 2.58 0.94
CA GLY A 25 -12.02 2.65 2.34
C GLY A 25 -10.49 2.59 2.50
N GLU A 26 -10.04 2.08 3.64
CA GLU A 26 -8.60 2.01 3.93
C GLU A 26 -7.99 0.70 3.40
N LEU A 27 -6.78 0.79 2.84
CA LEU A 27 -6.03 -0.38 2.41
C LEU A 27 -5.21 -0.94 3.57
N ARG A 28 -5.28 -2.25 3.79
CA ARG A 28 -4.41 -2.97 4.74
C ARG A 28 -3.40 -3.82 4.02
N ILE A 29 -2.14 -3.67 4.37
CA ILE A 29 -1.09 -4.52 3.82
C ILE A 29 -1.32 -5.96 4.25
N SER A 30 -1.37 -6.85 3.26
CA SER A 30 -1.54 -8.29 3.46
C SER A 30 -0.28 -9.08 3.14
N PHE A 31 0.63 -8.52 2.34
CA PHE A 31 1.85 -9.20 1.94
C PHE A 31 2.94 -8.20 1.53
N ILE A 32 4.18 -8.51 1.89
CA ILE A 32 5.37 -7.72 1.52
C ILE A 32 6.46 -8.69 1.07
N LYS A 33 7.11 -8.38 -0.05
CA LYS A 33 8.24 -9.15 -0.56
C LYS A 33 9.30 -8.25 -1.15
N LYS A 34 10.55 -8.44 -0.76
CA LYS A 34 11.68 -7.74 -1.38
C LYS A 34 12.02 -8.35 -2.74
N GLY A 35 12.06 -7.53 -3.77
CA GLY A 35 12.50 -7.92 -5.10
C GLY A 35 13.99 -8.25 -5.10
N LYS A 36 14.35 -9.46 -5.54
CA LYS A 36 15.76 -9.92 -5.55
C LYS A 36 16.65 -9.11 -6.50
N ARG A 37 16.09 -8.59 -7.59
CA ARG A 37 16.84 -7.89 -8.66
C ARG A 37 16.82 -6.38 -8.53
N THR A 38 15.68 -5.80 -8.15
CA THR A 38 15.50 -4.34 -8.01
C THR A 38 15.84 -3.84 -6.60
N GLY A 39 15.83 -4.72 -5.59
CA GLY A 39 15.97 -4.33 -4.18
C GLY A 39 14.73 -3.66 -3.58
N MET A 40 13.75 -3.29 -4.41
CA MET A 40 12.50 -2.61 -4.00
C MET A 40 11.54 -3.57 -3.29
N LEU A 41 10.76 -3.05 -2.36
CA LEU A 41 9.68 -3.80 -1.72
C LEU A 41 8.44 -3.82 -2.62
N VAL A 42 7.95 -5.02 -2.91
CA VAL A 42 6.62 -5.25 -3.50
C VAL A 42 5.65 -5.42 -2.35
N VAL A 43 4.60 -4.59 -2.36
CA VAL A 43 3.57 -4.53 -1.33
C VAL A 43 2.24 -4.91 -1.97
N GLN A 44 1.50 -5.78 -1.29
CA GLN A 44 0.12 -6.09 -1.63
C GLN A 44 -0.79 -5.70 -0.48
N ALA A 45 -1.73 -4.81 -0.76
CA ALA A 45 -2.73 -4.35 0.18
C ALA A 45 -4.15 -4.77 -0.26
N LYS A 46 -5.06 -4.85 0.70
CA LYS A 46 -6.46 -5.18 0.48
C LYS A 46 -7.36 -4.07 0.96
N ASP A 47 -8.41 -3.78 0.21
CA ASP A 47 -9.49 -2.93 0.68
C ASP A 47 -10.50 -3.70 1.55
N GLU A 48 -11.52 -3.02 2.04
CA GLU A 48 -12.60 -3.61 2.84
C GLU A 48 -13.42 -4.65 2.06
N ARG A 49 -13.42 -4.57 0.73
CA ARG A 49 -14.10 -5.51 -0.16
C ARG A 49 -13.27 -6.76 -0.45
N GLY A 50 -12.02 -6.79 0.02
CA GLY A 50 -11.07 -7.86 -0.24
C GLY A 50 -10.37 -7.76 -1.61
N TYR A 51 -10.56 -6.67 -2.36
CA TYR A 51 -9.84 -6.41 -3.60
C TYR A 51 -8.36 -6.16 -3.31
N LYS A 52 -7.50 -6.78 -4.12
CA LYS A 52 -6.05 -6.78 -3.89
C LYS A 52 -5.37 -5.78 -4.83
N TYR A 53 -4.61 -4.86 -4.25
CA TYR A 53 -3.79 -3.90 -4.97
C TYR A 53 -2.32 -4.26 -4.73
N THR A 54 -1.58 -4.51 -5.80
CA THR A 54 -0.18 -4.94 -5.73
C THR A 54 0.70 -3.97 -6.49
N GLY A 55 1.65 -3.35 -5.81
CA GLY A 55 2.60 -2.41 -6.40
C GLY A 55 3.91 -2.37 -5.62
N PHE A 56 4.76 -1.43 -5.96
CA PHE A 56 5.98 -1.17 -5.18
C PHE A 56 5.66 -0.28 -3.97
N GLU A 57 6.58 -0.21 -3.03
CA GLU A 57 6.43 0.59 -1.80
C GLU A 57 6.16 2.07 -2.04
N ASP A 58 6.62 2.64 -3.15
CA ASP A 58 6.39 4.02 -3.57
C ASP A 58 4.94 4.30 -4.00
N CYS A 59 4.20 3.26 -4.41
CA CYS A 59 2.80 3.36 -4.79
C CYS A 59 1.85 3.46 -3.59
N PHE A 60 2.37 3.35 -2.37
CA PHE A 60 1.61 3.37 -1.13
C PHE A 60 2.10 4.46 -0.19
N VAL A 61 1.16 5.13 0.46
CA VAL A 61 1.42 6.11 1.52
C VAL A 61 0.90 5.54 2.83
N LYS A 62 1.76 5.45 3.84
CA LYS A 62 1.36 4.96 5.17
C LYS A 62 0.41 5.97 5.82
N VAL A 63 -0.74 5.49 6.30
CA VAL A 63 -1.65 6.31 7.11
C VAL A 63 -1.08 6.33 8.52
N THR A 64 -0.18 7.27 8.80
CA THR A 64 0.17 7.60 10.18
C THR A 64 -1.06 8.26 10.81
N GLU A 65 -1.69 7.58 11.76
CA GLU A 65 -2.55 8.25 12.73
C GLU A 65 -1.69 9.33 13.39
N ASN A 66 -1.86 10.59 12.97
CA ASN A 66 -1.50 11.71 13.82
C ASN A 66 -2.43 11.62 15.03
N LYS A 67 -2.03 10.84 16.04
CA LYS A 67 -2.35 11.15 17.42
C LYS A 67 -1.59 12.44 17.75
N SER A 68 -2.09 13.56 17.23
CA SER A 68 -1.74 14.87 17.76
C SER A 68 -2.14 14.85 19.23
N LYS A 69 -1.10 15.03 20.03
CA LYS A 69 -1.04 15.04 21.48
C LYS A 69 -1.88 16.16 22.07
#